data_AF-A0A1X7SIQ3-F1
#
_entry.id   AF-A0A1X7SIQ3-F1
#
_cell.length_a   1.000
_cell.length_b   1.000
_cell.length_c   1.000
_cell.angle_alpha   90.00
_cell.angle_beta   90.00
_cell.angle_gamma   90.00
#
_symmetry.space_group_name_H-M   'P 1'
#
loop_
_entity.id
_entity.type
_entity.pdbx_description
1 polymer ?
#
loop_
_entity_poly.entity_id
_entity_poly.type
_entity_poly.pdbx_seq_one_letter_code
_entity_poly.pdbx_strand_id
1 'polypeptide(L)'
;MIGISQQEYEAIFSAISATSVWPNYPVSFARAPGRKMSLLKYFNKSVLPNPEGPLSDRVPTAVISSANKEVKDLVSTSSRATTSTAKRGPYLSYTEEEKARIAKRAVEFGIPNTIRHFNKAMVNRPLKESTVRTWVTKYKKELASRVKLGESLEVERLESKRRGHPYLLGDVIDQQLQEYIKSLRENKAVINSTIVISAAEGIIKSHNSNLLECNGGHIQLTTHWAKQFLGRLGFVKRRATTKASISSVDFETQKEQYLFDIKTIMEIEEIPEGLVINWDHTGINYVP
;
A
#
# COMPACT_ATOMS: atom_id res chain seq x y z
N MET A 1 -18.20 -44.32 14.27
CA MET A 1 -18.91 -44.85 13.09
C MET A 1 -20.41 -44.75 13.37
N ILE A 2 -21.06 -43.68 12.92
CA ILE A 2 -22.53 -43.55 12.78
C ILE A 2 -22.72 -42.68 11.53
N GLY A 3 -23.05 -43.32 10.41
CA GLY A 3 -23.29 -42.65 9.12
C GLY A 3 -24.79 -42.55 8.90
N ILE A 4 -25.30 -41.32 8.80
CA ILE A 4 -26.67 -41.06 8.38
C ILE A 4 -26.78 -41.34 6.88
N SER A 5 -27.80 -42.12 6.51
CA SER A 5 -28.03 -42.61 5.15
C SER A 5 -28.49 -41.49 4.21
N GLN A 6 -28.01 -41.55 2.97
CA GLN A 6 -28.28 -40.58 1.90
C GLN A 6 -29.77 -40.46 1.53
N GLN A 7 -30.61 -41.42 1.95
CA GLN A 7 -32.06 -41.36 1.78
C GLN A 7 -32.75 -40.38 2.73
N GLU A 8 -32.16 -40.06 3.89
CA GLU A 8 -32.75 -39.10 4.84
C GLU A 8 -32.54 -37.64 4.38
N TYR A 9 -31.50 -37.38 3.59
CA TYR A 9 -31.26 -36.07 2.98
C TYR A 9 -32.27 -35.70 1.88
N GLU A 10 -32.70 -36.69 1.07
CA GLU A 10 -33.65 -36.44 -0.02
C GLU A 10 -35.09 -36.25 0.47
N ALA A 11 -35.46 -36.86 1.61
CA ALA A 11 -36.77 -36.66 2.23
C ALA A 11 -36.97 -35.22 2.76
N ILE A 12 -35.92 -34.59 3.27
CA ILE A 12 -35.96 -33.21 3.77
C ILE A 12 -36.02 -32.20 2.61
N PHE A 13 -35.33 -32.48 1.50
CA PHE A 13 -35.33 -31.59 0.33
C PHE A 13 -36.65 -31.63 -0.45
N SER A 14 -37.35 -32.77 -0.50
CA SER A 14 -38.66 -32.89 -1.15
C SER A 14 -39.80 -32.21 -0.37
N ALA A 15 -39.66 -31.99 0.94
CA ALA A 15 -40.67 -31.33 1.76
C ALA A 15 -40.64 -29.78 1.65
N ILE A 16 -39.51 -29.21 1.21
CA ILE A 16 -39.33 -27.75 1.12
C ILE A 16 -39.77 -27.20 -0.25
N SER A 17 -39.89 -28.05 -1.29
CA SER A 17 -40.36 -27.65 -2.63
C SER A 17 -41.88 -27.69 -2.83
N ALA A 18 -42.67 -28.01 -1.80
CA ALA A 18 -44.13 -28.21 -1.92
C ALA A 18 -45.01 -27.12 -1.27
N THR A 19 -44.44 -25.96 -0.91
CA THR A 19 -45.21 -24.82 -0.34
C THR A 19 -44.95 -23.52 -1.11
N SER A 20 -45.40 -23.48 -2.36
CA SER A 20 -45.55 -22.23 -3.12
C SER A 20 -46.93 -22.16 -3.76
N VAL A 21 -47.94 -21.79 -2.96
CA VAL A 21 -49.24 -21.33 -3.46
C VAL A 21 -49.61 -20.07 -2.67
N TRP A 22 -49.40 -18.91 -3.29
CA TRP A 22 -50.01 -17.65 -2.86
C TRP A 22 -51.03 -17.23 -3.92
N PRO A 23 -52.27 -16.87 -3.54
CA PRO A 23 -53.32 -16.57 -4.48
C PRO A 23 -53.13 -15.18 -5.11
N ASN A 24 -53.29 -15.12 -6.44
CA ASN A 24 -53.41 -13.89 -7.22
C ASN A 24 -54.73 -13.17 -6.88
N TYR A 25 -54.64 -11.97 -6.30
CA TYR A 25 -55.73 -11.00 -6.30
C TYR A 25 -55.26 -9.68 -6.93
N PRO A 26 -55.99 -9.11 -7.91
CA PRO A 26 -55.67 -7.81 -8.47
C PRO A 26 -56.26 -6.73 -7.56
N VAL A 27 -55.42 -5.90 -6.95
CA VAL A 27 -55.88 -4.71 -6.23
C VAL A 27 -55.21 -3.48 -6.83
N SER A 28 -56.00 -2.75 -7.63
CA SER A 28 -55.74 -1.38 -8.05
C SER A 28 -55.84 -0.45 -6.84
N PHE A 29 -54.76 0.22 -6.45
CA PHE A 29 -54.81 1.36 -5.53
C PHE A 29 -54.13 2.60 -6.11
N ALA A 30 -54.93 3.66 -6.16
CA ALA A 30 -54.59 5.00 -6.61
C ALA A 30 -53.47 5.63 -5.78
N ARG A 31 -52.66 6.46 -6.43
CA ARG A 31 -51.50 7.16 -5.89
C ARG A 31 -51.93 8.41 -5.12
N ALA A 32 -51.94 8.34 -3.78
CA ALA A 32 -52.01 9.53 -2.92
C ALA A 32 -50.59 10.13 -2.71
N PRO A 33 -50.42 11.46 -2.66
CA PRO A 33 -49.11 12.10 -2.53
C PRO A 33 -48.54 11.91 -1.11
N GLY A 34 -47.46 11.13 -1.01
CA GLY A 34 -46.76 10.86 0.24
C GLY A 34 -46.09 12.11 0.85
N ARG A 35 -46.51 12.47 2.06
CA ARG A 35 -45.68 13.21 3.03
C ARG A 35 -44.38 12.44 3.24
N LYS A 36 -43.25 13.00 2.80
CA LYS A 36 -41.91 12.51 3.18
C LYS A 36 -41.69 12.78 4.67
N MET A 37 -42.04 11.84 5.54
CA MET A 37 -41.56 11.81 6.92
C MET A 37 -40.12 11.28 6.92
N SER A 38 -39.15 12.15 6.61
CA SER A 38 -37.74 11.76 6.62
C SER A 38 -37.24 11.64 8.07
N LEU A 39 -36.99 10.40 8.52
CA LEU A 39 -36.27 10.09 9.77
C LEU A 39 -34.91 10.80 9.88
N LEU A 40 -34.34 11.27 8.75
CA LEU A 40 -33.14 12.10 8.66
C LEU A 40 -33.17 13.36 9.53
N LYS A 41 -34.35 13.93 9.84
CA LYS A 41 -34.42 15.11 10.73
C LYS A 41 -33.94 14.81 12.15
N TYR A 42 -34.01 13.55 12.59
CA TYR A 42 -33.60 13.12 13.93
C TYR A 42 -32.11 12.73 14.01
N PHE A 43 -31.41 12.64 12.87
CA PHE A 43 -29.98 12.29 12.81
C PHE A 43 -29.05 13.49 12.61
N ASN A 44 -29.58 14.69 12.36
CA ASN A 44 -28.80 15.93 12.41
C ASN A 44 -28.67 16.39 13.87
N LYS A 45 -27.82 15.72 14.65
CA LYS A 45 -27.31 16.30 15.90
C LYS A 45 -26.47 17.51 15.51
N SER A 46 -26.96 18.72 15.74
CA SER A 46 -26.12 19.91 15.67
C SER A 46 -24.94 19.71 16.63
N VAL A 47 -23.72 19.82 16.12
CA VAL A 47 -22.49 19.67 16.92
C VAL A 47 -22.38 20.75 18.01
N LEU A 48 -23.10 21.86 17.83
CA LEU A 48 -23.15 22.98 18.76
C LEU A 48 -24.22 22.78 19.85
N PRO A 49 -23.94 23.19 21.09
CA PRO A 49 -24.89 23.09 22.20
C PRO A 49 -26.14 23.95 21.96
N ASN A 50 -27.32 23.44 22.34
CA ASN A 50 -28.55 24.22 22.27
C ASN A 50 -28.52 25.35 23.32
N PRO A 51 -28.73 26.62 22.96
CA PRO A 51 -28.76 27.74 23.91
C PRO A 51 -29.83 27.59 25.00
N GLU A 52 -30.90 26.83 24.77
CA GLU A 52 -31.96 26.56 25.76
C GLU A 52 -31.85 25.16 26.38
N GLY A 53 -30.74 24.44 26.12
CA GLY A 53 -30.49 23.12 26.67
C GLY A 53 -29.99 23.16 28.13
N PRO A 54 -29.59 22.02 28.72
CA PRO A 54 -29.16 21.91 30.12
C PRO A 54 -27.91 22.74 30.48
N LEU A 55 -27.25 23.35 29.48
CA LEU A 55 -26.15 24.28 29.67
C LEU A 55 -26.62 25.68 30.07
N SER A 56 -27.88 26.03 29.78
CA SER A 56 -28.50 27.33 30.11
C SER A 56 -28.66 27.55 31.61
N ASP A 57 -28.77 26.46 32.38
CA ASP A 57 -28.84 26.49 33.85
C ASP A 57 -27.57 27.06 34.49
N ARG A 58 -26.44 26.99 33.77
CA ARG A 58 -25.11 27.42 34.27
C ARG A 58 -24.56 28.62 33.53
N VAL A 59 -24.99 28.85 32.30
CA VAL A 59 -24.47 29.92 31.43
C VAL A 59 -25.66 30.64 30.79
N PRO A 60 -25.73 31.99 30.82
CA PRO A 60 -26.82 32.72 30.20
C PRO A 60 -26.96 32.38 28.71
N THR A 61 -28.21 32.19 28.28
CA THR A 61 -28.56 31.80 26.90
C THR A 61 -27.95 32.72 25.84
N ALA A 62 -27.83 34.02 26.14
CA ALA A 62 -27.21 35.03 25.29
C ALA A 62 -25.70 34.80 25.05
N VAL A 63 -25.00 34.25 26.04
CA VAL A 63 -23.56 33.94 25.91
C VAL A 63 -23.37 32.69 25.05
N ILE A 64 -24.21 31.68 25.25
CA ILE A 64 -24.18 30.43 24.46
C ILE A 64 -24.48 30.72 22.98
N SER A 65 -25.47 31.56 22.69
CA SER A 65 -25.84 31.91 21.31
C SER A 65 -24.73 32.71 20.61
N SER A 66 -24.09 33.64 21.32
CA SER A 66 -22.94 34.39 20.82
C SER A 66 -21.75 33.49 20.51
N ALA A 67 -21.39 32.60 21.44
CA ALA A 67 -20.30 31.64 21.25
C ALA A 67 -20.57 30.67 20.09
N ASN A 68 -21.80 30.17 19.97
CA ASN A 68 -22.19 29.30 18.86
C ASN A 68 -22.08 29.99 17.50
N LYS A 69 -22.35 31.30 17.44
CA LYS A 69 -22.21 32.09 16.22
C LYS A 69 -20.74 32.17 15.78
N GLU A 70 -19.85 32.52 16.69
CA GLU A 70 -18.39 32.59 16.42
C GLU A 70 -17.82 31.24 15.99
N VAL A 71 -18.18 30.15 16.67
CA VAL A 71 -17.72 28.80 16.31
C VAL A 71 -18.26 28.38 14.94
N LYS A 72 -19.52 28.72 14.62
CA LYS A 72 -20.11 28.44 13.31
C LYS A 72 -19.40 29.22 12.19
N ASP A 73 -19.01 30.46 12.46
CA ASP A 73 -18.27 31.29 11.51
C ASP A 73 -16.83 30.78 11.30
N LEU A 74 -16.16 30.29 12.34
CA LEU A 74 -14.86 29.62 12.24
C LEU A 74 -14.92 28.27 11.48
N VAL A 75 -15.92 27.44 11.76
CA VAL A 75 -16.09 26.15 11.05
C VAL A 75 -16.48 26.36 9.59
N SER A 76 -17.29 27.39 9.30
CA SER A 76 -17.67 27.73 7.92
C SER A 76 -16.53 28.38 7.13
N THR A 77 -15.65 29.15 7.77
CA THR A 77 -14.43 29.68 7.12
C THR A 77 -13.36 28.60 6.93
N SER A 78 -13.16 27.71 7.90
CA SER A 78 -12.29 26.54 7.78
C SER A 78 -12.73 25.58 6.66
N SER A 79 -14.04 25.33 6.54
CA SER A 79 -14.57 24.49 5.44
C SER A 79 -14.54 25.18 4.06
N ARG A 80 -14.46 26.52 4.01
CA ARG A 80 -14.31 27.28 2.75
C ARG A 80 -12.88 27.30 2.22
N ALA A 81 -11.88 26.97 3.04
CA ALA A 81 -10.48 26.80 2.65
C ALA A 81 -10.18 25.43 2.00
N THR A 82 -11.16 24.53 1.90
CA THR A 82 -11.07 23.33 1.06
C THR A 82 -12.17 23.37 0.00
N THR A 83 -12.02 24.22 -1.01
CA THR A 83 -12.46 23.76 -2.33
C THR A 83 -11.67 22.49 -2.59
N SER A 84 -12.34 21.35 -2.47
CA SER A 84 -11.79 20.07 -2.84
C SER A 84 -11.45 20.17 -4.32
N THR A 85 -10.21 20.57 -4.62
CA THR A 85 -9.66 20.43 -5.96
C THR A 85 -9.96 18.99 -6.35
N ALA A 86 -10.79 18.82 -7.38
CA ALA A 86 -11.29 17.51 -7.77
C ALA A 86 -10.09 16.57 -7.84
N LYS A 87 -10.10 15.49 -7.05
CA LYS A 87 -8.99 14.54 -6.99
C LYS A 87 -8.68 14.14 -8.43
N ARG A 88 -7.48 14.46 -8.89
CA ARG A 88 -7.05 14.25 -10.28
C ARG A 88 -7.37 12.81 -10.66
N GLY A 89 -8.12 12.62 -11.76
CA GLY A 89 -8.46 11.30 -12.26
C GLY A 89 -7.22 10.44 -12.53
N PRO A 90 -7.39 9.10 -12.61
CA PRO A 90 -6.27 8.19 -12.86
C PRO A 90 -5.55 8.54 -14.16
N TYR A 91 -4.22 8.49 -14.13
CA TYR A 91 -3.41 8.68 -15.34
C TYR A 91 -3.57 7.48 -16.26
N LEU A 92 -3.78 7.74 -17.56
CA LEU A 92 -3.77 6.69 -18.58
C LEU A 92 -2.34 6.16 -18.76
N SER A 93 -2.18 4.85 -18.62
CA SER A 93 -0.91 4.15 -18.87
C SER A 93 -0.87 3.59 -20.30
N TYR A 94 0.32 3.65 -20.90
CA TYR A 94 0.62 3.10 -22.22
C TYR A 94 1.94 2.35 -22.15
N THR A 95 2.01 1.18 -22.78
CA THR A 95 3.25 0.38 -22.83
C THR A 95 4.30 1.07 -23.70
N GLU A 96 5.56 0.71 -23.57
CA GLU A 96 6.65 1.33 -24.33
C GLU A 96 6.57 1.01 -25.83
N GLU A 97 6.07 -0.19 -26.16
CA GLU A 97 5.79 -0.63 -27.54
C GLU A 97 4.62 0.13 -28.16
N GLU A 98 3.55 0.35 -27.40
CA GLU A 98 2.41 1.16 -27.86
C GLU A 98 2.84 2.59 -28.18
N LYS A 99 3.68 3.19 -27.33
CA LYS A 99 4.23 4.53 -27.56
C LYS A 99 5.03 4.58 -28.86
N ALA A 100 5.88 3.58 -29.10
CA ALA A 100 6.69 3.48 -30.32
C ALA A 100 5.81 3.34 -31.57
N ARG A 101 4.81 2.44 -31.54
CA ARG A 101 3.85 2.25 -32.64
C ARG A 101 3.06 3.52 -32.95
N ILE A 102 2.60 4.23 -31.92
CA ILE A 102 1.86 5.50 -32.06
C ILE A 102 2.78 6.59 -32.61
N ALA A 103 4.02 6.69 -32.11
CA ALA A 103 4.98 7.68 -32.57
C ALA A 103 5.41 7.44 -34.03
N LYS A 104 5.70 6.19 -34.42
CA LYS A 104 6.00 5.79 -35.81
C LYS A 104 4.90 6.24 -36.76
N ARG A 105 3.64 5.88 -36.45
CA ARG A 105 2.49 6.29 -37.27
C ARG A 105 2.32 7.81 -37.31
N ALA A 106 2.55 8.51 -36.21
CA ALA A 106 2.44 9.97 -36.17
C ALA A 106 3.51 10.68 -36.98
N VAL A 107 4.70 10.08 -37.14
CA VAL A 107 5.75 10.58 -38.03
C VAL A 107 5.37 10.34 -39.50
N GLU A 108 4.79 9.19 -39.83
CA GLU A 108 4.41 8.81 -41.20
C GLU A 108 3.15 9.54 -41.70
N PHE A 109 2.09 9.61 -40.88
CA PHE A 109 0.75 10.06 -41.29
C PHE A 109 0.27 11.34 -40.59
N GLY A 110 1.10 11.91 -39.71
CA GLY A 110 0.77 13.09 -38.92
C GLY A 110 -0.03 12.79 -37.64
N ILE A 111 0.05 13.74 -36.70
CA ILE A 111 -0.54 13.62 -35.35
C ILE A 111 -2.08 13.52 -35.39
N PRO A 112 -2.82 14.37 -36.13
CA PRO A 112 -4.29 14.34 -36.09
C PRO A 112 -4.87 13.03 -36.62
N ASN A 113 -4.29 12.49 -37.71
CA ASN A 113 -4.72 11.21 -38.30
C ASN A 113 -4.45 10.05 -37.33
N THR A 114 -3.29 10.06 -36.68
CA THR A 114 -2.91 9.07 -35.67
C THR A 114 -3.89 9.05 -34.49
N ILE A 115 -4.28 10.23 -33.98
CA ILE A 115 -5.28 10.32 -32.90
C ILE A 115 -6.61 9.72 -33.34
N ARG A 116 -7.10 10.04 -34.54
CA ARG A 116 -8.36 9.49 -35.07
C ARG A 116 -8.32 7.97 -35.18
N HIS A 117 -7.21 7.42 -35.71
CA HIS A 117 -7.04 5.98 -35.85
C HIS A 117 -7.02 5.26 -34.50
N PHE A 118 -6.18 5.71 -33.57
CA PHE A 118 -6.01 5.01 -32.30
C PHE A 118 -7.14 5.29 -31.30
N ASN A 119 -7.81 6.44 -31.35
CA ASN A 119 -9.01 6.66 -30.52
C ASN A 119 -10.17 5.75 -30.92
N LYS A 120 -10.26 5.35 -32.20
CA LYS A 120 -11.24 4.34 -32.63
C LYS A 120 -10.97 2.97 -31.99
N ALA A 121 -9.69 2.58 -31.88
CA ALA A 121 -9.30 1.31 -31.28
C ALA A 121 -9.24 1.34 -29.74
N MET A 122 -8.97 2.51 -29.14
CA MET A 122 -8.72 2.68 -27.71
C MET A 122 -9.80 3.52 -27.02
N VAL A 123 -11.06 3.05 -27.05
CA VAL A 123 -12.24 3.78 -26.55
C VAL A 123 -12.12 4.15 -25.06
N ASN A 124 -11.50 3.29 -24.23
CA ASN A 124 -11.36 3.51 -22.79
C ASN A 124 -10.17 4.43 -22.41
N ARG A 125 -9.26 4.74 -23.35
CA ARG A 125 -8.05 5.54 -23.09
C ARG A 125 -7.75 6.51 -24.24
N PRO A 126 -8.57 7.56 -24.41
CA PRO A 126 -8.43 8.49 -25.51
C PRO A 126 -7.07 9.20 -25.46
N LEU A 127 -6.38 9.20 -26.59
CA LEU A 127 -5.09 9.85 -26.78
C LEU A 127 -5.26 11.36 -26.85
N LYS A 128 -4.43 12.06 -26.07
CA LYS A 128 -4.31 13.52 -26.12
C LYS A 128 -3.19 13.92 -27.08
N GLU A 129 -3.41 15.00 -27.82
CA GLU A 129 -2.43 15.49 -28.80
C GLU A 129 -1.07 15.81 -28.17
N SER A 130 -1.06 16.48 -27.02
CA SER A 130 0.16 16.82 -26.28
C SER A 130 0.99 15.59 -25.91
N THR A 131 0.32 14.48 -25.57
CA THR A 131 0.96 13.20 -25.27
C THR A 131 1.64 12.62 -26.51
N VAL A 132 0.93 12.57 -27.64
CA VAL A 132 1.48 12.05 -28.91
C VAL A 132 2.67 12.89 -29.37
N ARG A 133 2.57 14.21 -29.28
CA ARG A 133 3.66 15.15 -29.61
C ARG A 133 4.93 14.87 -28.79
N THR A 134 4.76 14.58 -27.51
CA THR A 134 5.87 14.21 -26.61
C THR A 134 6.54 12.91 -27.07
N TRP A 135 5.76 11.90 -27.45
CA TRP A 135 6.31 10.62 -27.93
C TRP A 135 6.99 10.75 -29.29
N VAL A 136 6.43 11.52 -30.22
CA VAL A 136 7.08 11.81 -31.52
C VAL A 136 8.42 12.49 -31.31
N THR A 137 8.50 13.46 -30.39
CA THR A 137 9.77 14.15 -30.10
C THR A 137 10.82 13.17 -29.57
N LYS A 138 10.42 12.23 -28.71
CA LYS A 138 11.32 11.18 -28.20
C LYS A 138 11.75 10.22 -29.31
N TYR A 139 10.80 9.76 -30.12
CA TYR A 139 11.06 8.86 -31.25
C TYR A 139 12.06 9.45 -32.24
N LYS A 140 11.90 10.74 -32.60
CA LYS A 140 12.85 11.45 -33.47
C LYS A 140 14.25 11.56 -32.85
N LYS A 141 14.34 11.82 -31.55
CA LYS A 141 15.64 11.85 -30.85
C LYS A 141 16.31 10.48 -30.87
N GLU A 142 15.55 9.42 -30.67
CA GLU A 142 16.07 8.06 -30.66
C GLU A 142 16.53 7.61 -32.05
N LEU A 143 15.75 7.92 -33.10
CA LEU A 143 16.18 7.74 -34.48
C LEU A 143 17.50 8.49 -34.77
N ALA A 144 17.60 9.76 -34.35
CA ALA A 144 18.82 10.54 -34.55
C ALA A 144 20.04 9.93 -33.82
N SER A 145 19.84 9.36 -32.63
CA SER A 145 20.90 8.65 -31.91
C SER A 145 21.33 7.37 -32.63
N ARG A 146 20.38 6.58 -33.15
CA ARG A 146 20.68 5.33 -33.88
C ARG A 146 21.38 5.57 -35.21
N VAL A 147 20.99 6.62 -35.94
CA VAL A 147 21.69 7.05 -37.16
C VAL A 147 23.15 7.39 -36.87
N LYS A 148 23.44 8.06 -35.74
CA LYS A 148 24.83 8.36 -35.33
C LYS A 148 25.62 7.11 -34.97
N LEU A 149 24.95 6.08 -34.45
CA LEU A 149 25.58 4.81 -34.07
C LEU A 149 25.72 3.82 -35.24
N GLY A 150 25.06 4.09 -36.38
CA GLY A 150 25.02 3.18 -37.53
C GLY A 150 24.06 1.98 -37.36
N GLU A 151 23.10 2.08 -36.45
CA GLU A 151 22.15 1.00 -36.13
C GLU A 151 20.87 1.02 -36.99
N SER A 152 20.08 -0.06 -36.92
CA SER A 152 18.77 -0.16 -37.58
C SER A 152 17.79 0.92 -37.11
N LEU A 153 17.06 1.49 -38.07
CA LEU A 153 16.08 2.56 -37.87
C LEU A 153 14.76 2.07 -37.25
N GLU A 154 14.65 0.78 -36.92
CA GLU A 154 13.45 0.19 -36.33
C GLU A 154 13.42 0.36 -34.81
N VAL A 155 12.67 1.35 -34.34
CA VAL A 155 12.44 1.59 -32.91
C VAL A 155 11.13 0.90 -32.51
N GLU A 156 11.25 -0.31 -31.95
CA GLU A 156 10.10 -1.10 -31.47
C GLU A 156 9.62 -0.66 -30.09
N ARG A 157 10.52 -0.12 -29.26
CA ARG A 157 10.26 0.27 -27.87
C ARG A 157 10.79 1.68 -27.61
N LEU A 158 9.96 2.51 -26.99
CA LEU A 158 10.34 3.84 -26.52
C LEU A 158 10.58 3.78 -25.02
N GLU A 159 11.84 3.56 -24.63
CA GLU A 159 12.21 3.44 -23.22
C GLU A 159 11.86 4.71 -22.45
N SER A 160 11.20 4.52 -21.32
CA SER A 160 10.90 5.61 -20.42
C SER A 160 12.08 5.86 -19.48
N LYS A 161 12.55 7.11 -19.41
CA LYS A 161 13.53 7.50 -18.40
C LYS A 161 12.99 7.16 -17.01
N ARG A 162 13.83 6.50 -16.20
CA ARG A 162 13.52 6.23 -14.78
C ARG A 162 13.12 7.54 -14.10
N ARG A 163 11.90 7.56 -13.58
CA ARG A 163 11.34 8.73 -12.87
C ARG A 163 11.80 8.65 -11.42
N GLY A 164 12.32 9.74 -10.90
CA GLY A 164 12.74 9.84 -9.50
C GLY A 164 13.58 11.08 -9.26
N HIS A 165 13.62 11.50 -8.01
CA HIS A 165 14.61 12.45 -7.52
C HIS A 165 15.92 11.69 -7.29
N PRO A 166 17.10 12.25 -7.66
CA PRO A 166 18.38 11.62 -7.34
C PRO A 166 18.51 11.37 -5.83
N TYR A 167 19.30 10.35 -5.46
CA TYR A 167 19.54 10.03 -4.06
C TYR A 167 20.30 11.17 -3.37
N LEU A 168 19.91 11.47 -2.12
CA LEU A 168 20.54 12.53 -1.32
C LEU A 168 22.05 12.33 -1.17
N LEU A 169 22.48 11.07 -1.05
CA LEU A 169 23.87 10.69 -0.81
C LEU A 169 24.66 10.40 -2.10
N GLY A 170 24.00 10.43 -3.26
CA GLY A 170 24.56 9.88 -4.51
C GLY A 170 24.54 8.35 -4.54
N ASP A 171 24.79 7.78 -5.72
CA ASP A 171 24.55 6.35 -5.97
C ASP A 171 25.50 5.42 -5.19
N VAL A 172 26.78 5.80 -5.10
CA VAL A 172 27.82 4.97 -4.45
C VAL A 172 27.61 4.86 -2.94
N ILE A 173 27.43 6.01 -2.26
CA ILE A 173 27.25 6.05 -0.81
C ILE A 173 25.89 5.43 -0.43
N ASP A 174 24.84 5.69 -1.21
CA ASP A 174 23.53 5.07 -0.98
C ASP A 174 23.61 3.55 -1.12
N GLN A 175 24.32 3.02 -2.14
CA GLN A 175 24.52 1.59 -2.30
C GLN A 175 25.26 0.95 -1.10
N GLN A 176 26.35 1.55 -0.64
CA GLN A 176 27.09 1.05 0.54
C GLN A 176 26.22 1.04 1.80
N LEU A 177 25.43 2.09 1.99
CA LEU A 177 24.48 2.16 3.10
C LEU A 177 23.40 1.08 2.97
N GLN A 178 22.90 0.80 1.77
CA GLN A 178 21.94 -0.29 1.55
C GLN A 178 22.52 -1.65 1.90
N GLU A 179 23.75 -1.95 1.47
CA GLU A 179 24.44 -3.20 1.78
C GLU A 179 24.65 -3.36 3.29
N TYR A 180 25.10 -2.31 3.97
CA TYR A 180 25.26 -2.31 5.42
C TYR A 180 23.94 -2.53 6.17
N ILE A 181 22.87 -1.86 5.75
CA ILE A 181 21.55 -2.00 6.40
C ILE A 181 20.92 -3.38 6.10
N LYS A 182 21.22 -4.00 4.95
CA LYS A 182 20.81 -5.38 4.63
C LYS A 182 21.55 -6.40 5.48
N SER A 183 22.87 -6.27 5.67
CA SER A 183 23.63 -7.20 6.52
C SER A 183 23.19 -7.11 7.99
N LEU A 184 22.88 -5.91 8.50
CA LEU A 184 22.25 -5.75 9.82
C LEU A 184 20.91 -6.48 9.91
N ARG A 185 20.13 -6.48 8.82
CA ARG A 185 18.84 -7.16 8.76
C ARG A 185 18.99 -8.68 8.77
N GLU A 186 19.97 -9.22 8.07
CA GLU A 186 20.31 -10.65 8.04
C GLU A 186 20.74 -11.12 9.43
N ASN A 187 21.52 -10.29 10.14
CA ASN A 187 21.91 -10.51 11.54
C ASN A 187 20.78 -10.27 12.55
N LYS A 188 19.53 -10.15 12.09
CA LYS A 188 18.33 -9.95 12.92
C LYS A 188 18.40 -8.71 13.84
N ALA A 189 19.25 -7.73 13.51
CA ALA A 189 19.37 -6.51 14.28
C ALA A 189 18.12 -5.63 14.11
N VAL A 190 17.86 -4.81 15.14
CA VAL A 190 16.78 -3.81 15.09
C VAL A 190 17.21 -2.67 14.20
N ILE A 191 16.41 -2.35 13.18
CA ILE A 191 16.70 -1.23 12.27
C ILE A 191 15.68 -0.13 12.54
N ASN A 192 16.19 1.03 12.96
CA ASN A 192 15.42 2.25 13.18
C ASN A 192 16.02 3.41 12.37
N SER A 193 15.32 4.54 12.32
CA SER A 193 15.80 5.72 11.60
C SER A 193 17.10 6.28 12.17
N THR A 194 17.35 6.14 13.48
CA THR A 194 18.56 6.67 14.12
C THR A 194 19.81 5.86 13.74
N ILE A 195 19.69 4.54 13.61
CA ILE A 195 20.74 3.64 13.12
C ILE A 195 21.06 3.96 11.67
N VAL A 196 20.05 4.21 10.83
CA VAL A 196 20.26 4.61 9.42
C VAL A 196 21.01 5.93 9.34
N ILE A 197 20.63 6.94 10.12
CA ILE A 197 21.33 8.23 10.17
C ILE A 197 22.78 8.03 10.64
N SER A 198 22.99 7.31 11.74
CA SER A 198 24.33 7.09 12.30
C SER A 198 25.24 6.32 11.33
N ALA A 199 24.70 5.29 10.67
CA ALA A 199 25.43 4.53 9.66
C ALA A 199 25.77 5.40 8.44
N ALA A 200 24.83 6.21 7.98
CA ALA A 200 25.07 7.14 6.87
C ALA A 200 26.13 8.19 7.23
N GLU A 201 26.08 8.77 8.43
CA GLU A 201 27.12 9.69 8.92
C GLU A 201 28.50 9.03 8.94
N GLY A 202 28.57 7.79 9.43
CA GLY A 202 29.83 7.03 9.47
C GLY A 202 30.43 6.81 8.08
N ILE A 203 29.60 6.43 7.10
CA ILE A 203 30.03 6.22 5.71
C ILE A 203 30.42 7.58 5.07
N ILE A 204 29.65 8.63 5.27
CA ILE A 204 29.99 9.95 4.70
C ILE A 204 31.30 10.46 5.29
N LYS A 205 31.52 10.30 6.61
CA LYS A 205 32.77 10.68 7.28
C LYS A 205 33.99 9.93 6.72
N SER A 206 33.85 8.66 6.32
CA SER A 206 34.96 7.90 5.75
C SER A 206 35.30 8.30 4.33
N HIS A 207 34.30 8.70 3.52
CA HIS A 207 34.55 9.19 2.15
C HIS A 207 34.97 10.66 2.11
N ASN A 208 34.14 11.55 2.66
CA ASN A 208 34.40 12.97 2.73
C ASN A 208 33.55 13.63 3.81
N SER A 209 34.21 13.98 4.92
CA SER A 209 33.59 14.64 6.06
C SER A 209 32.92 15.97 5.72
N ASN A 210 33.42 16.71 4.73
CA ASN A 210 32.93 18.05 4.35
C ASN A 210 31.56 18.03 3.66
N LEU A 211 31.01 16.85 3.36
CA LEU A 211 29.67 16.72 2.78
C LEU A 211 28.56 16.92 3.81
N LEU A 212 28.85 16.65 5.09
CA LEU A 212 27.90 16.79 6.19
C LEU A 212 27.69 18.26 6.57
N GLU A 213 26.45 18.64 6.87
CA GLU A 213 26.08 19.97 7.34
C GLU A 213 26.91 20.44 8.55
N CYS A 214 27.24 19.54 9.48
CA CYS A 214 28.05 19.86 10.66
C CYS A 214 29.49 20.29 10.31
N ASN A 215 29.99 19.96 9.12
CA ASN A 215 31.30 20.35 8.62
C ASN A 215 31.21 21.39 7.49
N GLY A 216 30.07 22.09 7.36
CA GLY A 216 29.85 23.10 6.32
C GLY A 216 29.36 22.55 4.97
N GLY A 217 28.96 21.28 4.92
CA GLY A 217 28.41 20.63 3.74
C GLY A 217 26.92 20.90 3.51
N HIS A 218 26.38 20.32 2.44
CA HIS A 218 24.97 20.49 2.04
C HIS A 218 24.08 19.30 2.42
N ILE A 219 24.65 18.20 2.91
CA ILE A 219 23.88 16.99 3.25
C ILE A 219 23.37 17.09 4.69
N GLN A 220 22.05 17.17 4.81
CA GLN A 220 21.34 17.12 6.08
C GLN A 220 20.57 15.80 6.22
N LEU A 221 20.98 14.97 7.18
CA LEU A 221 20.37 13.66 7.42
C LEU A 221 19.20 13.77 8.40
N THR A 222 18.01 13.99 7.86
CA THR A 222 16.79 14.09 8.69
C THR A 222 16.16 12.73 8.97
N THR A 223 15.38 12.64 10.06
CA THR A 223 14.55 11.47 10.37
C THR A 223 13.56 11.14 9.24
N HIS A 224 13.07 12.16 8.52
CA HIS A 224 12.18 11.96 7.37
C HIS A 224 12.90 11.27 6.22
N TRP A 225 14.12 11.74 5.88
CA TRP A 225 14.96 11.10 4.88
C TRP A 225 15.25 9.63 5.23
N ALA A 226 15.59 9.34 6.49
CA ALA A 226 15.86 7.97 6.92
C ALA A 226 14.63 7.05 6.79
N LYS A 227 13.42 7.56 7.07
CA LYS A 227 12.17 6.82 6.85
C LYS A 227 11.92 6.56 5.35
N GLN A 228 12.18 7.54 4.49
CA GLN A 228 12.10 7.36 3.04
C GLN A 228 13.12 6.32 2.55
N PHE A 229 14.36 6.39 3.05
CA PHE A 229 15.41 5.41 2.76
C PHE A 229 14.95 3.98 3.07
N LEU A 230 14.44 3.74 4.28
CA LEU A 230 13.92 2.44 4.69
C LEU A 230 12.70 2.01 3.86
N GLY A 231 11.82 2.94 3.52
CA GLY A 231 10.67 2.69 2.65
C GLY A 231 11.07 2.16 1.28
N ARG A 232 12.14 2.71 0.68
CA ARG A 232 12.69 2.23 -0.61
C ARG A 232 13.23 0.80 -0.53
N LEU A 233 13.75 0.40 0.63
CA LEU A 233 14.21 -0.97 0.90
C LEU A 233 13.07 -1.94 1.25
N GLY A 234 11.82 -1.47 1.32
CA GLY A 234 10.69 -2.27 1.79
C GLY A 234 10.76 -2.60 3.28
N PHE A 235 11.57 -1.85 4.05
CA PHE A 235 11.75 -2.09 5.48
C PHE A 235 10.72 -1.30 6.28
N VAL A 236 9.89 -2.03 7.04
CA VAL A 236 8.94 -1.47 8.00
C VAL A 236 9.52 -1.57 9.40
N LYS A 237 9.12 -0.65 10.29
CA LYS A 237 9.45 -0.70 11.72
C LYS A 237 9.02 -2.07 12.28
N ARG A 238 9.98 -2.84 12.80
CA ARG A 238 9.72 -4.10 13.52
C ARG A 238 10.09 -3.95 14.98
N ARG A 239 9.34 -4.63 15.86
CA ARG A 239 9.70 -4.75 17.28
C ARG A 239 10.95 -5.63 17.37
N ALA A 240 11.89 -5.24 18.23
CA ALA A 240 13.04 -6.09 18.55
C ALA A 240 12.56 -7.47 19.02
N THR A 241 13.19 -8.52 18.52
CA THR A 241 12.98 -9.86 19.08
C THR A 241 13.78 -9.94 20.36
N THR A 242 13.11 -10.06 21.51
CA THR A 242 13.76 -10.29 22.82
C THR A 242 14.28 -11.71 22.99
N LYS A 243 13.89 -12.63 22.09
CA LYS A 243 14.44 -13.98 22.07
C LYS A 243 15.88 -13.90 21.58
N ALA A 244 16.83 -14.00 22.51
CA ALA A 244 18.22 -14.26 22.17
C ALA A 244 18.25 -15.57 21.37
N SER A 245 18.43 -15.48 20.05
CA SER A 245 18.80 -16.65 19.29
C SER A 245 20.24 -16.94 19.67
N ILE A 246 20.45 -17.95 20.51
CA ILE A 246 21.76 -18.55 20.71
C ILE A 246 22.12 -19.16 19.36
N SER A 247 22.83 -18.41 18.52
CA SER A 247 23.48 -18.97 17.34
C SER A 247 24.80 -19.56 17.83
N SER A 248 24.77 -20.79 18.37
CA SER A 248 26.00 -21.56 18.37
C SER A 248 26.36 -21.83 16.91
N VAL A 249 27.63 -21.64 16.55
CA VAL A 249 28.15 -21.90 15.19
C VAL A 249 27.78 -23.33 14.75
N ASP A 250 27.65 -24.23 15.72
CA ASP A 250 27.38 -25.65 15.53
C ASP A 250 25.95 -26.06 15.92
N PHE A 251 24.99 -25.14 16.06
CA PHE A 251 23.63 -25.51 16.48
C PHE A 251 23.02 -26.59 15.59
N GLU A 252 23.18 -26.45 14.27
CA GLU A 252 22.61 -27.41 13.33
C GLU A 252 23.31 -28.77 13.44
N THR A 253 24.64 -28.78 13.58
CA THR A 253 25.42 -30.01 13.81
C THR A 253 25.05 -30.68 15.14
N GLN A 254 24.86 -29.90 16.21
CA GLN A 254 24.44 -30.41 17.52
C GLN A 254 23.03 -30.97 17.49
N LYS A 255 22.11 -30.30 16.78
CA LYS A 255 20.74 -30.76 16.58
C LYS A 255 20.69 -32.03 15.75
N GLU A 256 21.46 -32.10 14.66
CA GLU A 256 21.57 -33.29 13.83
C GLU A 256 22.15 -34.47 14.61
N GLN A 257 23.24 -34.25 15.36
CA GLN A 257 23.83 -35.27 16.22
C GLN A 257 22.84 -35.76 17.28
N TYR A 258 22.15 -34.84 17.96
CA TYR A 258 21.14 -35.20 18.98
C TYR A 258 19.99 -36.04 18.39
N LEU A 259 19.47 -35.65 17.22
CA LEU A 259 18.41 -36.41 16.55
C LEU A 259 18.91 -37.77 16.04
N PHE A 260 20.17 -37.84 15.60
CA PHE A 260 20.82 -39.09 15.22
C PHE A 260 20.94 -40.02 16.42
N ASP A 261 21.48 -39.55 17.55
CA ASP A 261 21.66 -40.34 18.76
C ASP A 261 20.33 -40.93 19.26
N ILE A 262 19.25 -40.14 19.26
CA ILE A 262 17.90 -40.62 19.62
C ILE A 262 17.46 -41.76 18.69
N LYS A 263 17.61 -41.60 17.38
CA LYS A 263 17.21 -42.62 16.40
C LYS A 263 18.03 -43.90 16.58
N THR A 264 19.33 -43.78 16.77
CA THR A 264 20.21 -44.92 17.02
C THR A 264 19.78 -45.70 18.26
N ILE A 265 19.44 -45.01 19.35
CA ILE A 265 18.96 -45.67 20.58
C ILE A 265 17.62 -46.38 20.33
N MET A 266 16.69 -45.74 19.60
CA MET A 266 15.41 -46.37 19.26
C MET A 266 15.59 -47.65 18.44
N GLU A 267 16.55 -47.67 17.51
CA GLU A 267 16.86 -48.84 16.68
C GLU A 267 17.53 -49.95 17.51
N ILE A 268 18.52 -49.62 18.35
CA ILE A 268 19.26 -50.60 19.18
C ILE A 268 18.34 -51.29 20.19
N GLU A 269 17.47 -50.53 20.84
CA GLU A 269 16.58 -51.01 21.91
C GLU A 269 15.20 -51.46 21.36
N GLU A 270 15.03 -51.49 20.03
CA GLU A 270 13.78 -51.86 19.34
C GLU A 270 12.53 -51.12 19.87
N ILE A 271 12.68 -49.84 20.23
CA ILE A 271 11.62 -49.04 20.83
C ILE A 271 10.63 -48.61 19.73
N PRO A 272 9.34 -49.00 19.80
CA PRO A 272 8.34 -48.55 18.85
C PRO A 272 8.14 -47.03 18.92
N GLU A 273 7.98 -46.38 17.76
CA GLU A 273 7.77 -44.92 17.66
C GLU A 273 6.60 -44.42 18.53
N GLY A 274 5.56 -45.25 18.71
CA GLY A 274 4.40 -44.92 19.53
C GLY A 274 4.66 -44.79 21.03
N LEU A 275 5.85 -45.21 21.51
CA LEU A 275 6.28 -45.05 22.91
C LEU A 275 7.19 -43.84 23.13
N VAL A 276 7.54 -43.09 22.07
CA VAL A 276 8.33 -41.87 22.20
C VAL A 276 7.43 -40.71 22.61
N ILE A 277 7.59 -40.24 23.84
CA ILE A 277 6.81 -39.14 24.41
C ILE A 277 7.66 -37.88 24.42
N ASN A 278 7.23 -36.85 23.70
CA ASN A 278 7.80 -35.51 23.83
C ASN A 278 7.17 -34.82 25.02
N TRP A 279 7.98 -34.39 25.99
CA TRP A 279 7.52 -33.69 27.18
C TRP A 279 8.20 -32.33 27.28
N ASP A 280 7.40 -31.26 27.31
CA ASP A 280 7.86 -29.90 27.47
C ASP A 280 7.06 -29.14 28.54
N HIS A 281 7.69 -28.12 29.13
CA HIS A 281 7.02 -27.22 30.07
C HIS A 281 6.61 -25.93 29.34
N THR A 282 5.32 -25.65 29.33
CA THR A 282 4.79 -24.36 28.87
C THR A 282 4.35 -23.53 30.07
N GLY A 283 4.88 -22.32 30.21
CA GLY A 283 4.44 -21.38 31.24
C GLY A 283 3.00 -20.91 30.98
N ILE A 284 2.09 -21.16 31.92
CA ILE A 284 0.71 -20.67 31.87
C ILE A 284 0.63 -19.38 32.69
N ASN A 285 0.18 -18.28 32.06
CA ASN A 285 -0.09 -17.04 32.77
C ASN A 285 -1.41 -17.15 33.51
N TYR A 286 -1.36 -17.36 34.83
CA TYR A 286 -2.53 -17.15 35.69
C TYR A 286 -2.79 -15.63 35.81
N VAL A 287 -3.93 -15.18 35.31
CA VAL A 287 -4.43 -13.82 35.56
C VAL A 287 -5.26 -13.88 36.86
N PRO A 288 -4.89 -13.16 37.93
CA PRO A 288 -5.67 -13.11 39.16
C PRO A 288 -6.97 -12.33 38.99
#